data_AF-A0A958U3W1-F1
#
_entry.id   AF-A0A958U3W1-F1
#
_cell.length_a   1.000
_cell.length_b   1.000
_cell.length_c   1.000
_cell.angle_alpha   90.00
_cell.angle_beta   90.00
_cell.angle_gamma   90.00
#
_symmetry.space_group_name_H-M   'P 1'
#
loop_
_entity.id
_entity.type
_entity.pdbx_description
1 polymer ?
#
loop_
_entity_poly.entity_id
_entity_poly.type
_entity_poly.pdbx_seq_one_letter_code
_entity_poly.pdbx_strand_id
1 'polypeptide(L)'
;DFGRGIPLGKVVDVVSKMNTGGKYDSRAFKKSVGLNGVGTKAVNALSTYFRVESTRDGKSASAEFEYGELTNQDLLDDTSRRKGTKVSFIPDESIFKNYKFRNEYIEKMLKNYVYLNPGLTIVFNGEKFYSENGLKDLLEENIKESDTLYPIIHLKGSDIEVAITHSKTQYSEEYHSFVNGQNTTQGGTHLAAFREAYVKTI
;
A
#
# COMPACT_ATOMS: atom_id res chain seq x y z
N ASP A 1 4.14 9.93 -4.24
CA ASP A 1 3.00 9.63 -5.14
C ASP A 1 2.65 10.84 -6.00
N PHE A 2 1.74 10.67 -6.96
CA PHE A 2 1.20 11.72 -7.83
C PHE A 2 -0.28 11.99 -7.54
N GLY A 3 -0.71 11.78 -6.29
CA GLY A 3 -2.07 11.98 -5.84
C GLY A 3 -2.39 13.44 -5.58
N ARG A 4 -3.31 13.68 -4.63
CA ARG A 4 -3.81 15.03 -4.35
C ARG A 4 -2.79 15.98 -3.69
N GLY A 5 -1.76 15.43 -3.05
CA GLY A 5 -0.93 16.17 -2.11
C GLY A 5 -1.62 16.35 -0.74
N ILE A 6 -0.82 16.37 0.33
CA ILE A 6 -1.25 16.79 1.66
C ILE A 6 -1.65 18.27 1.61
N PRO A 7 -2.73 18.71 2.28
CA PRO A 7 -3.02 20.14 2.41
C PRO A 7 -1.80 20.89 2.97
N LEU A 8 -1.37 21.96 2.29
CA LEU A 8 -0.07 22.60 2.54
C LEU A 8 0.11 23.07 4.00
N GLY A 9 -0.93 23.66 4.60
CA GLY A 9 -0.93 24.06 6.01
C GLY A 9 -1.02 22.90 7.03
N LYS A 10 -1.00 21.65 6.57
CA LYS A 10 -1.11 20.43 7.38
C LYS A 10 0.07 19.47 7.23
N VAL A 11 1.10 19.86 6.46
CA VAL A 11 2.27 19.01 6.19
C VAL A 11 2.95 18.55 7.48
N VAL A 12 3.21 19.47 8.42
CA VAL A 12 3.79 19.14 9.73
C VAL A 12 2.83 18.28 10.56
N ASP A 13 1.59 18.75 10.75
CA ASP A 13 0.59 18.10 11.59
C ASP A 13 0.41 16.61 11.25
N VAL A 14 0.36 16.27 9.95
CA VAL A 14 0.09 14.90 9.47
C VAL A 14 1.20 13.91 9.84
N VAL A 15 2.43 14.38 10.03
CA VAL A 15 3.60 13.52 10.29
C VAL A 15 4.16 13.62 11.70
N SER A 16 3.75 14.60 12.52
CA SER A 16 4.27 14.76 13.89
C SER A 16 3.22 14.69 15.01
N LYS A 17 1.98 15.16 14.79
CA LYS A 17 0.98 15.25 15.87
C LYS A 17 0.12 14.01 15.98
N MET A 18 0.21 13.24 17.06
CA MET A 18 -0.64 12.04 17.25
C MET A 18 -2.13 12.30 17.03
N ASN A 19 -2.84 11.29 16.51
CA ASN A 19 -4.28 11.33 16.20
C ASN A 19 -4.73 12.38 15.16
N THR A 20 -3.79 13.01 14.44
CA THR A 20 -4.14 13.83 13.28
C THR A 20 -4.24 12.99 12.01
N GLY A 21 -5.37 13.10 11.30
CA GLY A 21 -5.57 12.44 10.02
C GLY A 21 -6.96 12.73 9.45
N GLY A 22 -7.05 12.94 8.14
CA GLY A 22 -8.34 13.17 7.46
C GLY A 22 -9.18 11.91 7.27
N LYS A 23 -8.82 10.79 7.92
CA LYS A 23 -9.40 9.46 7.69
C LYS A 23 -10.55 9.12 8.65
N TYR A 24 -10.84 10.01 9.60
CA TYR A 24 -12.00 9.90 10.49
C TYR A 24 -13.31 10.40 9.82
N ASP A 25 -13.23 11.21 8.75
CA ASP A 25 -14.39 11.63 7.96
C ASP A 25 -14.49 10.75 6.68
N SER A 26 -15.52 9.92 6.61
CA SER A 26 -15.77 8.91 5.57
C SER A 26 -15.92 9.49 4.15
N ARG A 27 -16.09 10.82 4.02
CA ARG A 27 -16.25 11.50 2.73
C ARG A 27 -14.94 11.64 1.94
N ALA A 28 -13.80 11.76 2.61
CA ALA A 28 -12.53 12.05 1.95
C ALA A 28 -11.75 10.79 1.51
N PHE A 29 -12.01 9.64 2.15
CA PHE A 29 -11.32 8.37 1.93
C PHE A 29 -12.28 7.18 2.15
N LYS A 30 -12.91 6.67 1.08
CA LYS A 30 -13.95 5.63 1.18
C LYS A 30 -13.43 4.23 1.58
N LYS A 31 -12.17 3.89 1.28
CA LYS A 31 -11.56 2.55 1.53
C LYS A 31 -10.04 2.68 1.75
N SER A 32 -9.61 2.99 2.97
CA SER A 32 -8.18 3.18 3.29
C SER A 32 -7.76 2.30 4.47
N VAL A 33 -6.62 1.61 4.35
CA VAL A 33 -6.04 0.73 5.39
C VAL A 33 -5.68 1.48 6.69
N GLY A 34 -5.11 2.68 6.57
CA GLY A 34 -4.55 3.39 7.74
C GLY A 34 -5.62 4.08 8.58
N LEU A 35 -6.32 3.35 9.44
CA LEU A 35 -7.43 3.86 10.26
C LEU A 35 -6.96 4.70 11.46
N ASN A 36 -5.80 4.38 12.03
CA ASN A 36 -5.38 4.99 13.31
C ASN A 36 -4.59 6.30 13.14
N GLY A 37 -4.20 6.66 11.90
CA GLY A 37 -3.41 7.87 11.65
C GLY A 37 -2.00 7.86 12.24
N VAL A 38 -1.50 6.71 12.72
CA VAL A 38 -0.19 6.60 13.43
C VAL A 38 0.97 6.23 12.50
N GLY A 39 0.71 5.51 11.40
CA GLY A 39 1.77 4.87 10.59
C GLY A 39 2.93 5.79 10.19
N THR A 40 2.64 6.90 9.50
CA THR A 40 3.68 7.85 9.07
C THR A 40 4.37 8.55 10.24
N LYS A 41 3.69 8.72 11.38
CA LYS A 41 4.26 9.35 12.57
C LYS A 41 5.25 8.43 13.26
N ALA A 42 4.97 7.14 13.29
CA ALA A 42 5.93 6.13 13.76
C ALA A 42 7.17 6.11 12.87
N VAL A 43 7.02 6.20 11.54
CA VAL A 43 8.17 6.30 10.62
C VAL A 43 8.99 7.55 10.93
N ASN A 44 8.34 8.71 11.11
CA ASN A 44 9.02 9.96 11.47
C ASN A 44 9.79 9.84 12.80
N ALA A 45 9.15 9.35 13.86
CA ALA A 45 9.76 9.19 15.18
C ALA A 45 10.94 8.19 15.21
N LEU A 46 10.93 7.20 14.33
CA LEU A 46 11.96 6.14 14.27
C LEU A 46 13.00 6.38 13.16
N SER A 47 13.16 7.62 12.71
CA SER A 47 14.10 8.01 11.66
C SER A 47 15.09 9.06 12.17
N THR A 48 16.37 8.90 11.82
CA THR A 48 17.41 9.93 12.04
C THR A 48 17.19 11.14 11.12
N TYR A 49 16.60 10.91 9.94
CA TYR A 49 16.17 11.94 9.02
C TYR A 49 14.81 11.59 8.45
N PHE A 50 13.89 12.54 8.42
CA PHE A 50 12.60 12.39 7.76
C PHE A 50 12.23 13.69 7.06
N ARG A 51 11.84 13.61 5.79
CA ARG A 51 11.36 14.74 5.00
C ARG A 51 10.06 14.40 4.33
N VAL A 52 9.09 15.29 4.46
CA VAL A 52 7.83 15.26 3.72
C VAL A 52 7.74 16.51 2.85
N GLU A 53 7.43 16.33 1.58
CA GLU A 53 7.19 17.40 0.62
C GLU A 53 5.80 17.20 0.02
N SER A 54 5.01 18.26 -0.07
CA SER A 54 3.74 18.22 -0.78
C SER A 54 3.62 19.37 -1.76
N THR A 55 3.19 19.04 -2.97
CA THR A 55 2.94 20.01 -4.03
C THR A 55 1.46 19.97 -4.40
N ARG A 56 0.81 21.12 -4.34
CA ARG A 56 -0.62 21.28 -4.59
C ARG A 56 -0.92 22.71 -5.05
N ASP A 57 -1.78 22.81 -6.06
CA ASP A 57 -2.33 24.09 -6.56
C ASP A 57 -1.23 25.13 -6.90
N GLY A 58 -0.15 24.67 -7.56
CA GLY A 58 0.98 25.52 -7.97
C GLY A 58 1.97 25.86 -6.86
N LYS A 59 1.73 25.41 -5.63
CA LYS A 59 2.57 25.70 -4.44
C LYS A 59 3.21 24.44 -3.88
N SER A 60 4.28 24.59 -3.10
CA SER A 60 4.93 23.49 -2.40
C SER A 60 5.14 23.80 -0.92
N ALA A 61 4.98 22.80 -0.07
CA ALA A 61 5.34 22.87 1.33
C ALA A 61 6.22 21.66 1.68
N SER A 62 7.27 21.86 2.46
CA SER A 62 8.09 20.78 2.99
C SER A 62 8.42 20.95 4.45
N ALA A 63 8.63 19.83 5.13
CA ALA A 63 9.09 19.80 6.51
C ALA A 63 10.11 18.68 6.67
N GLU A 64 11.17 18.98 7.42
CA GLU A 64 12.25 18.06 7.77
C GLU A 64 12.27 17.84 9.28
N PHE A 65 12.60 16.62 9.68
CA PHE A 65 12.57 16.17 11.05
C PHE A 65 13.77 15.27 11.34
N GLU A 66 14.19 15.27 12.60
CA GLU A 66 15.15 14.33 13.17
C GLU A 66 14.53 13.73 14.43
N TYR A 67 14.45 12.40 14.50
CA TYR A 67 13.84 11.68 15.64
C TYR A 67 12.41 12.14 15.99
N GLY A 68 11.65 12.56 14.96
CA GLY A 68 10.29 13.08 15.11
C GLY A 68 10.19 14.57 15.44
N GLU A 69 11.30 15.24 15.75
CA GLU A 69 11.35 16.67 16.07
C GLU A 69 11.57 17.52 14.81
N LEU A 70 10.80 18.60 14.66
CA LEU A 70 10.85 19.47 13.49
C LEU A 70 12.18 20.25 13.47
N THR A 71 12.96 20.09 12.41
CA THR A 71 14.24 20.79 12.23
C THR A 71 14.16 21.88 11.17
N ASN A 72 13.33 21.70 10.15
CA ASN A 72 13.15 22.69 9.09
C ASN A 72 11.72 22.67 8.51
N GLN A 73 11.25 23.81 8.05
CA GLN A 73 9.97 23.94 7.34
C GLN A 73 10.07 25.02 6.25
N ASP A 74 9.74 24.64 5.03
CA ASP A 74 9.75 25.53 3.88
C ASP A 74 8.36 25.62 3.23
N LEU A 75 8.02 26.82 2.78
CA LEU A 75 6.84 27.13 1.98
C LEU A 75 7.30 27.84 0.71
N LEU A 76 7.00 27.25 -0.44
CA LEU A 76 7.24 27.82 -1.75
C LEU A 76 5.90 28.26 -2.34
N ASP A 77 5.76 29.56 -2.55
CA ASP A 77 4.54 30.15 -3.09
C ASP A 77 4.29 29.78 -4.55
N ASP A 78 5.34 29.58 -5.35
CA ASP A 78 5.25 29.15 -6.75
C ASP A 78 6.17 27.97 -7.04
N THR A 79 5.65 26.94 -7.70
CA THR A 79 6.41 25.78 -8.14
C THR A 79 5.86 25.18 -9.43
N SER A 80 6.76 24.72 -10.30
CA SER A 80 6.43 23.91 -11.49
C SER A 80 6.44 22.41 -11.21
N ARG A 81 6.65 22.01 -9.95
CA ARG A 81 6.67 20.60 -9.54
C ARG A 81 5.31 19.94 -9.79
N ARG A 82 5.35 18.66 -10.13
CA ARG A 82 4.12 17.86 -10.30
C ARG A 82 3.41 17.71 -8.96
N LYS A 83 2.09 17.78 -8.99
CA LYS A 83 1.22 17.55 -7.82
C LYS A 83 1.46 16.18 -7.20
N GLY A 84 1.47 16.13 -5.86
CA GLY A 84 1.64 14.89 -5.11
C GLY A 84 2.29 15.09 -3.75
N THR A 85 2.71 13.98 -3.16
CA THR A 85 3.48 13.96 -1.92
C THR A 85 4.73 13.11 -2.11
N LYS A 86 5.86 13.59 -1.61
CA LYS A 86 7.10 12.84 -1.55
C LYS A 86 7.51 12.69 -0.10
N VAL A 87 7.91 11.49 0.27
CA VAL A 87 8.44 11.17 1.60
C VAL A 87 9.82 10.57 1.42
N SER A 88 10.77 10.99 2.24
CA SER A 88 12.14 10.48 2.26
C SER A 88 12.54 10.31 3.72
N PHE A 89 13.18 9.20 4.08
CA PHE A 89 13.55 8.95 5.46
C PHE A 89 14.77 8.04 5.54
N ILE A 90 15.48 8.11 6.66
CA ILE A 90 16.60 7.25 7.02
C ILE A 90 16.25 6.62 8.38
N PRO A 91 16.06 5.29 8.48
CA PRO A 91 15.81 4.61 9.74
C PRO A 91 16.90 4.88 10.79
N ASP A 92 16.50 4.98 12.05
CA ASP A 92 17.42 5.13 13.17
C ASP A 92 18.21 3.84 13.44
N GLU A 93 19.52 3.86 13.17
CA GLU A 93 20.44 2.74 13.37
C GLU A 93 20.65 2.36 14.84
N SER A 94 20.37 3.28 15.78
CA SER A 94 20.44 2.99 17.22
C SER A 94 19.31 2.05 17.66
N ILE A 95 18.15 2.15 17.00
CA ILE A 95 16.97 1.30 17.20
C ILE A 95 17.06 0.05 16.32
N PHE A 96 17.26 0.24 15.01
CA PHE A 96 17.32 -0.83 14.03
C PHE A 96 18.77 -1.21 13.71
N LYS A 97 19.40 -1.98 14.60
CA LYS A 97 20.80 -2.37 14.42
C LYS A 97 21.00 -3.21 13.16
N ASN A 98 22.01 -2.85 12.35
CA ASN A 98 22.41 -3.56 11.12
C ASN A 98 21.24 -3.80 10.14
N TYR A 99 20.31 -2.84 10.02
CA TYR A 99 19.17 -2.99 9.12
C TYR A 99 19.62 -2.96 7.65
N LYS A 100 18.86 -3.66 6.82
CA LYS A 100 18.98 -3.59 5.36
C LYS A 100 17.61 -3.77 4.73
N PHE A 101 17.26 -2.88 3.80
CA PHE A 101 16.10 -3.08 2.95
C PHE A 101 16.35 -4.29 2.04
N ARG A 102 15.43 -5.25 2.08
CA ARG A 102 15.47 -6.43 1.23
C ARG A 102 14.51 -6.22 0.06
N ASN A 103 15.06 -6.05 -1.13
CA ASN A 103 14.29 -5.73 -2.33
C ASN A 103 13.21 -6.79 -2.60
N GLU A 104 13.51 -8.07 -2.39
CA GLU A 104 12.59 -9.17 -2.66
C GLU A 104 11.30 -9.06 -1.81
N TYR A 105 11.43 -8.58 -0.58
CA TYR A 105 10.28 -8.34 0.31
C TYR A 105 9.48 -7.12 -0.14
N ILE A 106 10.16 -6.04 -0.53
CA ILE A 106 9.51 -4.82 -1.01
C ILE A 106 8.74 -5.13 -2.31
N GLU A 107 9.38 -5.75 -3.28
CA GLU A 107 8.78 -6.15 -4.56
C GLU A 107 7.54 -7.01 -4.36
N LYS A 108 7.59 -8.01 -3.46
CA LYS A 108 6.41 -8.82 -3.11
C LYS A 108 5.27 -7.96 -2.56
N MET A 109 5.56 -6.97 -1.69
CA MET A 109 4.53 -6.06 -1.19
C MET A 109 3.99 -5.12 -2.28
N LEU A 110 4.83 -4.64 -3.19
CA LEU A 110 4.42 -3.81 -4.32
C LEU A 110 3.54 -4.60 -5.30
N LYS A 111 3.90 -5.85 -5.60
CA LYS A 111 3.09 -6.78 -6.42
C LYS A 111 1.68 -6.94 -5.85
N ASN A 112 1.57 -7.30 -4.57
CA ASN A 112 0.28 -7.37 -3.89
C ASN A 112 -0.53 -6.07 -4.05
N TYR A 113 0.13 -4.92 -3.95
CA TYR A 113 -0.55 -3.64 -4.07
C TYR A 113 -1.08 -3.37 -5.49
N VAL A 114 -0.32 -3.72 -6.54
CA VAL A 114 -0.78 -3.52 -7.93
C VAL A 114 -1.88 -4.50 -8.33
N TYR A 115 -1.86 -5.75 -7.86
CA TYR A 115 -2.97 -6.70 -8.10
C TYR A 115 -4.28 -6.22 -7.49
N LEU A 116 -4.22 -5.49 -6.37
CA LEU A 116 -5.41 -4.94 -5.71
C LEU A 116 -5.84 -3.59 -6.27
N ASN A 117 -5.05 -2.99 -7.15
CA ASN A 117 -5.34 -1.71 -7.78
C ASN A 117 -5.04 -1.78 -9.29
N PRO A 118 -5.86 -2.50 -10.09
CA PRO A 118 -5.67 -2.60 -11.53
C PRO A 118 -5.52 -1.23 -12.20
N GLY A 119 -4.53 -1.11 -13.09
CA GLY A 119 -4.18 0.15 -13.76
C GLY A 119 -3.25 1.09 -12.96
N LEU A 120 -2.93 0.78 -11.70
CA LEU A 120 -1.86 1.48 -10.97
C LEU A 120 -0.49 0.96 -11.43
N THR A 121 0.40 1.88 -11.78
CA THR A 121 1.82 1.59 -12.00
C THR A 121 2.64 2.09 -10.82
N ILE A 122 3.45 1.20 -10.24
CA ILE A 122 4.46 1.54 -9.25
C ILE A 122 5.84 1.36 -9.90
N VAL A 123 6.72 2.34 -9.73
CA VAL A 123 8.11 2.26 -10.19
C VAL A 123 9.00 2.07 -8.98
N PHE A 124 9.76 0.98 -8.95
CA PHE A 124 10.72 0.67 -7.89
C PHE A 124 12.09 0.40 -8.51
N ASN A 125 13.10 1.20 -8.15
CA ASN A 125 14.47 1.12 -8.70
C ASN A 125 14.54 1.07 -10.24
N GLY A 126 13.62 1.76 -10.91
CA GLY A 126 13.53 1.81 -12.39
C GLY A 126 12.67 0.71 -13.01
N GLU A 127 12.34 -0.34 -12.25
CA GLU A 127 11.44 -1.40 -12.67
C GLU A 127 9.97 -1.01 -12.46
N LYS A 128 9.12 -1.37 -13.41
CA LYS A 128 7.68 -1.07 -13.39
C LYS A 128 6.89 -2.29 -12.92
N PHE A 129 6.11 -2.11 -11.87
CA PHE A 129 5.13 -3.06 -11.37
C PHE A 129 3.73 -2.55 -11.75
N TYR A 130 2.94 -3.38 -12.40
CA TYR A 130 1.56 -3.08 -12.77
C TYR A 130 0.77 -4.38 -12.91
N SER A 131 -0.55 -4.28 -12.82
CA SER A 131 -1.46 -5.39 -13.07
C SER A 131 -2.66 -4.87 -13.85
N GLU A 132 -3.09 -5.63 -14.85
CA GLU A 132 -4.24 -5.32 -15.70
C GLU A 132 -5.49 -6.05 -15.20
N ASN A 133 -5.35 -7.33 -14.80
CA ASN A 133 -6.49 -8.15 -14.40
C ASN A 133 -6.62 -8.36 -12.89
N GLY A 134 -5.71 -7.82 -12.07
CA GLY A 134 -5.84 -7.86 -10.62
C GLY A 134 -5.54 -9.24 -10.02
N LEU A 135 -6.46 -9.83 -9.26
CA LEU A 135 -6.22 -11.12 -8.58
C LEU A 135 -6.03 -12.29 -9.55
N LYS A 136 -6.50 -12.14 -10.80
CA LYS A 136 -6.21 -13.11 -11.86
C LYS A 136 -4.71 -13.13 -12.19
N ASP A 137 -4.08 -11.97 -12.38
CA ASP A 137 -2.64 -11.88 -12.64
C ASP A 137 -1.83 -12.45 -11.47
N LEU A 138 -2.28 -12.22 -10.22
CA LEU A 138 -1.68 -12.83 -9.03
C LEU A 138 -1.68 -14.36 -9.15
N LEU A 139 -2.82 -14.97 -9.50
CA LEU A 139 -2.88 -16.43 -9.64
C LEU A 139 -2.01 -16.91 -10.81
N GLU A 140 -2.06 -16.27 -11.97
CA GLU A 140 -1.27 -16.64 -13.16
C GLU A 140 0.25 -16.62 -12.87
N GLU A 141 0.72 -15.71 -12.00
CA GLU A 141 2.12 -15.69 -11.58
C GLU A 141 2.49 -16.79 -10.57
N ASN A 142 1.53 -17.32 -9.81
CA ASN A 142 1.79 -18.31 -8.75
C ASN A 142 1.50 -19.75 -9.18
N ILE A 143 0.65 -19.98 -10.19
CA ILE A 143 0.37 -21.32 -10.74
C ILE A 143 0.72 -21.41 -12.23
N LYS A 144 1.44 -22.45 -12.61
CA LYS A 144 1.75 -22.72 -14.03
C LYS A 144 0.47 -23.14 -14.74
N GLU A 145 0.21 -22.57 -15.92
CA GLU A 145 -0.96 -22.91 -16.74
C GLU A 145 -1.07 -24.43 -16.99
N SER A 146 0.05 -25.11 -17.26
CA SER A 146 0.09 -26.56 -17.45
C SER A 146 -0.42 -27.37 -16.24
N ASP A 147 -0.27 -26.80 -15.04
CA ASP A 147 -0.67 -27.41 -13.77
C ASP A 147 -2.12 -27.07 -13.38
N THR A 148 -2.76 -26.09 -14.04
CA THR A 148 -4.18 -25.80 -13.80
C THR A 148 -5.07 -26.93 -14.35
N LEU A 149 -6.08 -27.34 -13.57
CA LEU A 149 -7.12 -28.30 -14.00
C LEU A 149 -8.11 -27.66 -14.96
N TYR A 150 -8.37 -26.38 -14.80
CA TYR A 150 -9.27 -25.58 -15.63
C TYR A 150 -8.85 -24.09 -15.57
N PRO A 151 -9.27 -23.26 -16.56
CA PRO A 151 -8.93 -21.84 -16.59
C PRO A 151 -9.34 -21.10 -15.32
N ILE A 152 -8.58 -20.09 -14.91
CA ILE A 152 -8.89 -19.31 -13.69
C ILE A 152 -10.29 -18.73 -13.78
N ILE A 153 -11.12 -19.06 -12.79
CA ILE A 153 -12.43 -18.44 -12.58
C ILE A 153 -12.18 -17.12 -11.88
N HIS A 154 -12.65 -16.03 -12.49
CA HIS A 154 -12.41 -14.68 -12.00
C HIS A 154 -13.73 -13.93 -11.87
N LEU A 155 -14.12 -13.64 -10.63
CA LEU A 155 -15.39 -13.02 -10.27
C LEU A 155 -15.13 -11.65 -9.66
N LYS A 156 -15.78 -10.61 -10.20
CA LYS A 156 -15.70 -9.23 -9.70
C LYS A 156 -17.08 -8.72 -9.33
N GLY A 157 -17.24 -8.29 -8.09
CA GLY A 157 -18.37 -7.50 -7.58
C GLY A 157 -17.94 -6.07 -7.26
N SER A 158 -18.83 -5.29 -6.64
CA SER A 158 -18.54 -3.88 -6.27
C SER A 158 -17.44 -3.74 -5.21
N ASP A 159 -17.40 -4.68 -4.26
CA ASP A 159 -16.55 -4.62 -3.06
C ASP A 159 -15.77 -5.92 -2.82
N ILE A 160 -15.84 -6.85 -3.75
CA ILE A 160 -15.20 -8.16 -3.66
C ILE A 160 -14.65 -8.58 -5.03
N GLU A 161 -13.47 -9.16 -5.02
CA GLU A 161 -12.85 -9.81 -6.17
C GLU A 161 -12.35 -11.17 -5.71
N VAL A 162 -12.62 -12.21 -6.51
CA VAL A 162 -12.22 -13.58 -6.24
C VAL A 162 -11.64 -14.16 -7.51
N ALA A 163 -10.44 -14.72 -7.41
CA ALA A 163 -9.83 -15.53 -8.47
C ALA A 163 -9.54 -16.91 -7.89
N ILE A 164 -9.94 -17.98 -8.59
CA ILE A 164 -9.77 -19.37 -8.14
C ILE A 164 -9.42 -20.31 -9.30
N THR A 165 -8.62 -21.33 -9.00
CA THR A 165 -8.40 -22.49 -9.86
C THR A 165 -7.95 -23.66 -8.97
N HIS A 166 -7.87 -24.86 -9.52
CA HIS A 166 -7.33 -26.04 -8.84
C HIS A 166 -6.12 -26.55 -9.60
N SER A 167 -5.10 -26.96 -8.85
CA SER A 167 -3.89 -27.59 -9.41
C SER A 167 -4.12 -29.09 -9.64
N LYS A 168 -3.45 -29.64 -10.65
CA LYS A 168 -3.38 -31.07 -10.95
C LYS A 168 -2.50 -31.82 -9.95
N THR A 169 -1.49 -31.16 -9.41
CA THR A 169 -0.40 -31.80 -8.65
C THR A 169 -0.37 -31.39 -7.17
N GLN A 170 -0.98 -30.26 -6.81
CA GLN A 170 -1.04 -29.78 -5.43
C GLN A 170 -2.30 -30.29 -4.73
N TYR A 171 -2.10 -31.06 -3.65
CA TYR A 171 -3.16 -31.63 -2.81
C TYR A 171 -3.48 -30.78 -1.56
N SER A 172 -2.79 -29.65 -1.38
CA SER A 172 -3.03 -28.72 -0.28
C SER A 172 -3.81 -27.49 -0.75
N GLU A 173 -4.56 -26.87 0.17
CA GLU A 173 -5.19 -25.58 -0.06
C GLU A 173 -4.17 -24.44 0.12
N GLU A 174 -4.17 -23.48 -0.79
CA GLU A 174 -3.38 -22.25 -0.70
C GLU A 174 -4.29 -21.03 -0.89
N TYR A 175 -4.18 -20.06 0.02
CA TYR A 175 -5.04 -18.87 0.00
C TYR A 175 -4.21 -17.59 0.05
N HIS A 176 -4.52 -16.67 -0.86
CA HIS A 176 -4.04 -15.29 -0.85
C HIS A 176 -5.24 -14.38 -0.60
N SER A 177 -5.40 -13.90 0.64
CA SER A 177 -6.56 -13.11 1.05
C SER A 177 -6.17 -11.70 1.44
N PHE A 178 -7.01 -10.72 1.09
CA PHE A 178 -6.70 -9.31 1.27
C PHE A 178 -7.89 -8.51 1.78
N VAL A 179 -7.62 -7.50 2.58
CA VAL A 179 -8.61 -6.50 3.02
C VAL A 179 -8.02 -5.11 2.82
N ASN A 180 -8.68 -4.28 2.00
CA ASN A 180 -8.31 -2.89 1.73
C ASN A 180 -6.87 -2.66 1.21
N GLY A 181 -6.19 -3.66 0.66
CA GLY A 181 -4.78 -3.54 0.25
C GLY A 181 -3.79 -4.28 1.14
N GLN A 182 -4.23 -4.81 2.28
CA GLN A 182 -3.41 -5.56 3.21
C GLN A 182 -3.59 -7.06 3.01
N ASN A 183 -2.50 -7.80 2.88
CA ASN A 183 -2.53 -9.27 2.89
C ASN A 183 -2.82 -9.78 4.30
N THR A 184 -3.86 -10.58 4.45
CA THR A 184 -4.28 -11.23 5.69
C THR A 184 -3.81 -12.68 5.69
N THR A 185 -2.56 -12.91 6.09
CA THR A 185 -1.93 -14.25 6.04
C THR A 185 -2.59 -15.28 6.97
N GLN A 186 -3.25 -14.82 8.03
CA GLN A 186 -4.04 -15.67 8.95
C GLN A 186 -5.52 -15.76 8.54
N GLY A 187 -5.90 -15.20 7.38
CA GLY A 187 -7.28 -15.13 6.92
C GLY A 187 -8.12 -14.14 7.74
N GLY A 188 -9.34 -14.53 8.05
CA GLY A 188 -10.33 -13.70 8.74
C GLY A 188 -11.75 -14.11 8.35
N THR A 189 -12.73 -13.28 8.72
CA THR A 189 -14.15 -13.54 8.45
C THR A 189 -14.46 -13.62 6.95
N HIS A 190 -13.79 -12.81 6.14
CA HIS A 190 -13.91 -12.83 4.67
C HIS A 190 -13.48 -14.16 4.07
N LEU A 191 -12.34 -14.71 4.52
CA LEU A 191 -11.85 -16.00 4.04
C LEU A 191 -12.74 -17.15 4.52
N ALA A 192 -13.18 -17.11 5.78
CA ALA A 192 -14.10 -18.12 6.31
C ALA A 192 -15.44 -18.14 5.53
N ALA A 193 -16.02 -16.96 5.27
CA ALA A 193 -17.24 -16.83 4.48
C ALA A 193 -17.06 -17.33 3.04
N PHE A 194 -15.92 -17.03 2.41
CA PHE A 194 -15.60 -17.56 1.09
C PHE A 194 -15.57 -19.10 1.10
N ARG A 195 -14.89 -19.72 2.07
CA ARG A 195 -14.79 -21.18 2.17
C ARG A 195 -16.16 -21.83 2.37
N GLU A 196 -16.99 -21.27 3.25
CA GLU A 196 -18.36 -21.74 3.47
C GLU A 196 -19.21 -21.64 2.21
N ALA A 197 -19.20 -20.47 1.55
CA ALA A 197 -19.98 -20.24 0.33
C ALA A 197 -19.53 -21.14 -0.82
N TYR A 198 -18.22 -21.36 -0.96
CA TYR A 198 -17.66 -22.23 -1.99
C TYR A 198 -18.14 -23.67 -1.82
N VAL A 199 -17.99 -24.23 -0.61
CA VAL A 199 -18.44 -25.60 -0.30
C VAL A 199 -19.94 -25.76 -0.48
N LYS A 200 -20.74 -24.75 -0.11
CA LYS A 200 -22.21 -24.80 -0.28
C LYS A 200 -22.65 -24.79 -1.75
N THR A 201 -21.84 -24.23 -2.64
CA THR A 201 -22.19 -24.05 -4.06
C THR A 201 -21.86 -25.28 -4.90
N ILE A 202 -20.81 -26.01 -4.54
CA ILE A 202 -20.36 -27.25 -5.19
C ILE A 202 -21.20 -28.43 -4.70
#